data_AF-A0AAJ2P3T8-F1
#
_entry.id   AF-A0AAJ2P3T8-F1
#
_cell.length_a   1.000
_cell.length_b   1.000
_cell.length_c   1.000
_cell.angle_alpha   90.00
_cell.angle_beta   90.00
_cell.angle_gamma   90.00
#
_symmetry.space_group_name_H-M   'P 1'
#
loop_
_entity.id
_entity.type
_entity.pdbx_description
1 polymer ?
#
loop_
_entity_poly.entity_id
_entity_poly.type
_entity_poly.pdbx_seq_one_letter_code
_entity_poly.pdbx_strand_id
1 'polypeptide(L)'
;MIVDLKLIFEKQKILDKLFAEYSYGNDLITKVDHQWQDKVIIAAIVEIAEFANEIESFKYWKINKKSNFDKTIEEFVDAIHFLVSAGIHFESQQVFETKFVQNKDINEQFKKVFILASDFLHKKEKETLVNLFEYFLGFIEILNWSIDQVTQAYLEKYKKNLERIKNQY
;
A
#
# COMPACT_ATOMS: atom_id res chain seq x y z
N MET A 1 -2.50 -0.01 17.68
CA MET A 1 -1.74 1.26 17.60
C MET A 1 -2.50 2.24 16.71
N ILE A 2 -2.52 3.54 17.03
CA ILE A 2 -3.06 4.56 16.12
C ILE A 2 -1.97 5.00 15.14
N VAL A 3 -2.30 5.05 13.86
CA VAL A 3 -1.42 5.45 12.77
C VAL A 3 -2.03 6.63 12.03
N ASP A 4 -1.36 7.79 12.07
CA ASP A 4 -1.76 8.99 11.32
C ASP A 4 -1.03 9.02 9.96
N LEU A 5 -1.77 8.85 8.87
CA LEU A 5 -1.25 8.86 7.50
C LEU A 5 -1.52 10.19 6.76
N LYS A 6 -1.94 11.27 7.43
CA LYS A 6 -2.30 12.54 6.75
C LYS A 6 -1.19 13.06 5.83
N LEU A 7 0.05 13.05 6.31
CA LEU A 7 1.20 13.47 5.50
C LEU A 7 1.36 12.58 4.26
N ILE A 8 1.23 11.27 4.42
CA ILE A 8 1.32 10.28 3.35
C ILE A 8 0.22 10.52 2.31
N PHE A 9 -1.03 10.73 2.74
CA PHE A 9 -2.17 11.09 1.87
C PHE A 9 -1.92 12.40 1.10
N GLU A 10 -1.41 13.44 1.77
CA GLU A 10 -1.06 14.70 1.11
C GLU A 10 -0.05 14.50 0.00
N LYS A 11 1.03 13.74 0.27
CA LYS A 11 2.07 13.46 -0.73
C LYS A 11 1.57 12.56 -1.85
N GLN A 12 0.76 11.55 -1.54
CA GLN A 12 0.22 10.66 -2.58
C GLN A 12 -0.70 11.43 -3.52
N LYS A 13 -1.53 12.34 -3.01
CA LYS A 13 -2.41 13.17 -3.84
C LYS A 13 -1.62 14.00 -4.86
N ILE A 14 -0.45 14.50 -4.47
CA ILE A 14 0.46 15.21 -5.39
C ILE A 14 1.01 14.24 -6.43
N LEU A 15 1.48 13.07 -5.99
CA LEU A 15 2.07 12.06 -6.87
C LEU A 15 1.06 11.53 -7.91
N ASP A 16 -0.16 11.22 -7.50
CA ASP A 16 -1.24 10.75 -8.37
C ASP A 16 -1.58 11.78 -9.44
N LYS A 17 -1.65 13.06 -9.05
CA LYS A 17 -1.86 14.16 -9.98
C LYS A 17 -0.75 14.23 -11.03
N LEU A 18 0.51 14.15 -10.60
CA LEU A 18 1.67 14.20 -11.51
C LEU A 18 1.70 12.99 -12.45
N PHE A 19 1.40 11.79 -11.97
CA PHE A 19 1.30 10.60 -12.82
C PHE A 19 0.14 10.69 -13.82
N ALA A 20 -0.99 11.27 -13.43
CA ALA A 20 -2.11 11.50 -14.35
C ALA A 20 -1.75 12.52 -15.44
N GLU A 21 -1.13 13.64 -15.06
CA GLU A 21 -0.63 14.65 -16.02
C GLU A 21 0.42 14.06 -16.98
N TYR A 22 1.31 13.19 -16.48
CA TYR A 22 2.27 12.46 -17.30
C TYR A 22 1.61 11.47 -18.26
N SER A 23 0.68 10.65 -17.76
CA SER A 23 0.09 9.55 -18.54
C SER A 23 -0.92 10.02 -19.59
N TYR A 24 -1.60 11.15 -19.34
CA TYR A 24 -2.72 11.62 -20.16
C TYR A 24 -2.50 13.01 -20.78
N GLY A 25 -1.45 13.74 -20.41
CA GLY A 25 -1.17 15.10 -20.89
C GLY A 25 -2.24 16.11 -20.48
N ASN A 26 -2.39 17.21 -21.25
CA ASN A 26 -3.40 18.26 -21.01
C ASN A 26 -4.85 17.83 -21.33
N ASP A 27 -5.07 16.63 -21.90
CA ASP A 27 -6.38 16.10 -22.27
C ASP A 27 -7.12 15.39 -21.10
N LEU A 28 -6.90 15.86 -19.87
CA LEU A 28 -7.49 15.32 -18.63
C LEU A 28 -9.02 15.21 -18.67
N ILE A 29 -9.69 15.98 -19.52
CA ILE A 29 -11.15 16.09 -19.56
C ILE A 29 -11.81 14.95 -20.36
N THR A 30 -11.09 14.26 -21.25
CA THR A 30 -11.69 13.25 -22.17
C THR A 30 -11.25 11.80 -21.93
N LYS A 31 -10.28 11.56 -21.04
CA LYS A 31 -9.75 10.21 -20.74
C LYS A 31 -9.84 9.89 -19.26
N VAL A 32 -11.06 9.85 -18.72
CA VAL A 32 -11.28 9.16 -17.45
C VAL A 32 -11.12 7.66 -17.73
N ASP A 33 -10.04 7.06 -17.25
CA ASP A 33 -9.88 5.61 -17.29
C ASP A 33 -10.93 4.98 -16.37
N HIS A 34 -12.03 4.54 -16.96
CA HIS A 34 -13.14 3.88 -16.26
C HIS A 34 -12.72 2.61 -15.51
N GLN A 35 -11.53 2.06 -15.80
CA GLN A 35 -10.96 0.88 -15.14
C GLN A 35 -9.88 1.24 -14.11
N TRP A 36 -9.56 2.53 -13.91
CA TRP A 36 -8.49 2.94 -12.99
C TRP A 36 -8.70 2.39 -11.57
N GLN A 37 -9.96 2.31 -11.12
CA GLN A 37 -10.32 1.73 -9.82
C GLN A 37 -9.85 0.28 -9.67
N ASP A 38 -10.07 -0.55 -10.68
CA ASP A 38 -9.62 -1.94 -10.64
C ASP A 38 -8.09 -2.01 -10.74
N LYS A 39 -7.48 -1.17 -11.58
CA LYS A 39 -6.02 -1.13 -11.75
C LYS A 39 -5.29 -0.74 -10.48
N VAL A 40 -5.74 0.29 -9.75
CA VAL A 40 -5.10 0.72 -8.50
C VAL A 40 -5.23 -0.34 -7.41
N ILE A 41 -6.37 -1.04 -7.35
CA ILE A 41 -6.57 -2.13 -6.37
C ILE A 41 -5.73 -3.36 -6.75
N ILE A 42 -5.66 -3.72 -8.04
CA ILE A 42 -4.79 -4.79 -8.53
C ILE A 42 -3.33 -4.48 -8.22
N ALA A 43 -2.88 -3.23 -8.46
CA ALA A 43 -1.53 -2.81 -8.09
C ALA A 43 -1.27 -2.98 -6.59
N ALA A 44 -2.20 -2.55 -5.73
CA ALA A 44 -2.09 -2.78 -4.29
C ALA A 44 -1.98 -4.28 -3.95
N ILE A 45 -2.78 -5.16 -4.56
CA ILE A 45 -2.72 -6.61 -4.35
C ILE A 45 -1.35 -7.18 -4.75
N VAL A 46 -0.80 -6.72 -5.89
CA VAL A 46 0.50 -7.15 -6.38
C VAL A 46 1.60 -6.75 -5.39
N GLU A 47 1.67 -5.49 -4.97
CA GLU A 47 2.68 -5.03 -4.01
C GLU A 47 2.54 -5.72 -2.63
N ILE A 48 1.31 -5.99 -2.17
CA ILE A 48 1.09 -6.79 -0.96
C ILE A 48 1.68 -8.21 -1.12
N ALA A 49 1.57 -8.79 -2.31
CA ALA A 49 2.17 -10.09 -2.62
C ALA A 49 3.70 -10.03 -2.73
N GLU A 50 4.26 -8.95 -3.28
CA GLU A 50 5.71 -8.69 -3.31
C GLU A 50 6.27 -8.56 -1.89
N PHE A 51 5.59 -7.81 -1.02
CA PHE A 51 5.89 -7.74 0.41
C PHE A 51 5.85 -9.11 1.10
N ALA A 52 4.81 -9.92 0.85
CA ALA A 52 4.75 -11.29 1.37
C ALA A 52 5.92 -12.16 0.88
N ASN A 53 6.29 -11.98 -0.39
CA ASN A 53 7.38 -12.71 -1.01
C ASN A 53 8.76 -12.31 -0.42
N GLU A 54 8.99 -11.05 -0.07
CA GLU A 54 10.24 -10.60 0.56
C GLU A 54 10.35 -11.10 2.02
N ILE A 55 9.24 -11.18 2.76
CA ILE A 55 9.23 -11.74 4.14
C ILE A 55 9.53 -13.25 4.16
N GLU A 56 9.14 -13.98 3.11
CA GLU A 56 9.33 -15.43 2.99
C GLU A 56 8.61 -16.26 4.09
N SER A 57 7.61 -15.72 4.77
CA SER A 57 6.95 -16.40 5.89
C SER A 57 6.25 -17.71 5.48
N PHE A 58 5.67 -17.74 4.28
CA PHE A 58 4.94 -18.88 3.72
C PHE A 58 5.84 -19.91 3.01
N LYS A 59 7.12 -19.60 2.76
CA LYS A 59 8.04 -20.47 2.01
C LYS A 59 8.53 -21.64 2.87
N TYR A 60 7.64 -22.60 3.15
CA TYR A 60 7.88 -23.75 4.03
C TYR A 60 9.00 -24.68 3.54
N TRP A 61 9.36 -24.61 2.25
CA TRP A 61 10.44 -25.38 1.63
C TRP A 61 11.82 -24.71 1.76
N LYS A 62 11.91 -23.47 2.28
CA LYS A 62 13.18 -22.78 2.52
C LYS A 62 13.62 -22.94 3.97
N ILE A 63 14.79 -23.54 4.16
CA ILE A 63 15.38 -23.78 5.48
C ILE A 63 16.00 -22.49 6.05
N ASN A 64 16.64 -21.68 5.21
CA ASN A 64 17.28 -20.43 5.61
C ASN A 64 16.50 -19.23 5.08
N LYS A 65 15.72 -18.58 5.94
CA LYS A 65 15.02 -17.33 5.60
C LYS A 65 15.97 -16.16 5.75
N LYS A 66 16.11 -15.33 4.71
CA LYS A 66 16.88 -14.09 4.78
C LYS A 66 15.94 -12.96 5.16
N SER A 67 16.20 -12.32 6.30
CA SER A 67 15.54 -11.07 6.67
C SER A 67 16.31 -9.91 6.05
N ASN A 68 15.68 -9.14 5.18
CA ASN A 68 16.22 -7.89 4.66
C ASN A 68 15.24 -6.76 5.00
N PHE A 69 15.54 -6.02 6.07
CA PHE A 69 14.69 -4.92 6.54
C PHE A 69 14.44 -3.89 5.43
N ASP A 70 15.49 -3.42 4.76
CA ASP A 70 15.41 -2.35 3.76
C ASP A 70 14.50 -2.73 2.60
N LYS A 71 14.63 -3.96 2.09
CA LYS A 71 13.74 -4.46 1.03
C LYS A 71 12.33 -4.66 1.52
N THR A 72 12.17 -5.29 2.68
CA THR A 72 10.85 -5.61 3.24
C THR A 72 10.03 -4.35 3.48
N ILE A 73 10.65 -3.28 3.99
CA ILE A 73 9.96 -2.01 4.22
C ILE A 73 9.72 -1.25 2.91
N GLU A 74 10.59 -1.38 1.90
CA GLU A 74 10.35 -0.83 0.56
C GLU A 74 9.08 -1.43 -0.07
N GLU A 75 8.95 -2.76 -0.11
CA GLU A 75 7.75 -3.43 -0.63
C GLU A 75 6.48 -3.07 0.17
N PHE A 76 6.61 -2.93 1.50
CA PHE A 76 5.51 -2.49 2.34
C PHE A 76 5.02 -1.08 1.94
N VAL A 77 5.93 -0.12 1.72
CA VAL A 77 5.53 1.24 1.36
C VAL A 77 5.06 1.36 -0.09
N ASP A 78 5.48 0.46 -0.98
CA ASP A 78 4.91 0.35 -2.33
C ASP A 78 3.43 -0.04 -2.29
N ALA A 79 3.06 -1.00 -1.44
CA ALA A 79 1.65 -1.29 -1.18
C ALA A 79 0.91 -0.10 -0.54
N ILE A 80 1.54 0.64 0.38
CA ILE A 80 0.94 1.86 0.96
C ILE A 80 0.65 2.92 -0.10
N HIS A 81 1.53 3.14 -1.08
CA HIS A 81 1.28 4.09 -2.18
C HIS A 81 -0.05 3.80 -2.90
N PHE A 82 -0.30 2.55 -3.27
CA PHE A 82 -1.54 2.18 -3.96
C PHE A 82 -2.77 2.12 -3.04
N LEU A 83 -2.62 1.63 -1.81
CA LEU A 83 -3.71 1.67 -0.83
C LEU A 83 -4.16 3.10 -0.55
N VAL A 84 -3.22 4.04 -0.37
CA VAL A 84 -3.51 5.47 -0.15
C VAL A 84 -4.14 6.10 -1.38
N SER A 85 -3.69 5.76 -2.59
CA SER A 85 -4.32 6.20 -3.84
C SER A 85 -5.79 5.75 -3.91
N ALA A 86 -6.08 4.50 -3.56
CA ALA A 86 -7.45 4.01 -3.41
C ALA A 86 -8.19 4.75 -2.29
N GLY A 87 -7.55 4.98 -1.14
CA GLY A 87 -8.10 5.74 -0.02
C GLY A 87 -8.52 7.15 -0.39
N ILE A 88 -7.75 7.83 -1.24
CA ILE A 88 -8.08 9.16 -1.78
C ILE A 88 -9.32 9.07 -2.67
N HIS A 89 -9.34 8.13 -3.62
CA HIS A 89 -10.42 7.97 -4.58
C HIS A 89 -11.76 7.58 -3.94
N PHE A 90 -11.73 6.65 -2.98
CA PHE A 90 -12.92 6.17 -2.26
C PHE A 90 -13.21 6.97 -0.97
N GLU A 91 -12.57 8.14 -0.82
CA GLU A 91 -12.78 9.10 0.28
C GLU A 91 -12.66 8.48 1.69
N SER A 92 -11.68 7.59 1.88
CA SER A 92 -11.39 6.95 3.17
C SER A 92 -10.93 7.96 4.23
N GLN A 93 -11.00 7.53 5.49
CA GLN A 93 -10.27 8.20 6.58
C GLN A 93 -8.75 8.12 6.36
N GLN A 94 -8.00 8.96 7.09
CA GLN A 94 -6.53 9.09 7.00
C GLN A 94 -5.81 8.71 8.29
N VAL A 95 -6.56 8.48 9.36
CA VAL A 95 -6.06 7.99 10.64
C VAL A 95 -6.70 6.63 10.88
N PHE A 96 -5.89 5.65 11.20
CA PHE A 96 -6.32 4.25 11.31
C PHE A 96 -5.88 3.65 12.64
N GLU A 97 -6.66 2.70 13.15
CA GLU A 97 -6.25 1.86 14.26
C GLU A 97 -5.84 0.49 13.72
N THR A 98 -4.60 0.09 13.98
CA THR A 98 -4.08 -1.20 13.50
C THR A 98 -4.87 -2.36 14.10
N LYS A 99 -5.18 -3.33 13.24
CA LYS A 99 -5.77 -4.61 13.60
C LYS A 99 -4.81 -5.74 13.25
N PHE A 100 -4.79 -6.77 14.08
CA PHE A 100 -4.07 -8.00 13.80
C PHE A 100 -4.88 -9.21 14.20
N VAL A 101 -4.64 -10.31 13.49
CA VAL A 101 -5.22 -11.62 13.83
C VAL A 101 -4.67 -12.10 15.18
N GLN A 102 -5.37 -13.05 15.79
CA GLN A 102 -4.96 -13.62 17.07
C GLN A 102 -3.52 -14.15 17.01
N ASN A 103 -2.77 -13.94 18.10
CA ASN A 103 -1.35 -14.32 18.25
C ASN A 103 -0.38 -13.62 17.29
N LYS A 104 -0.81 -12.61 16.51
CA LYS A 104 0.05 -11.88 15.58
C LYS A 104 0.77 -12.81 14.57
N ASP A 105 0.14 -13.92 14.20
CA ASP A 105 0.70 -14.83 13.20
C ASP A 105 0.72 -14.14 11.82
N ILE A 106 1.91 -14.09 11.22
CA ILE A 106 2.16 -13.32 10.01
C ILE A 106 1.46 -13.91 8.78
N ASN A 107 1.32 -15.24 8.69
CA ASN A 107 0.68 -15.90 7.55
C ASN A 107 -0.85 -15.76 7.65
N GLU A 108 -1.40 -15.85 8.86
CA GLU A 108 -2.81 -15.57 9.12
C GLU A 108 -3.14 -14.09 8.87
N GLN A 109 -2.22 -13.17 9.18
CA GLN A 109 -2.35 -11.75 8.84
C GLN A 109 -2.41 -11.56 7.32
N PHE A 110 -1.48 -12.17 6.57
CA PHE A 110 -1.50 -12.12 5.10
C PHE A 110 -2.80 -12.68 4.54
N LYS A 111 -3.26 -13.84 5.05
CA LYS A 111 -4.54 -14.43 4.63
C LYS A 111 -5.69 -13.44 4.81
N LYS A 112 -5.76 -12.76 5.96
CA LYS A 112 -6.82 -11.77 6.22
C LYS A 112 -6.72 -10.57 5.26
N VAL A 113 -5.52 -10.06 5.02
CA VAL A 113 -5.27 -8.95 4.09
C VAL A 113 -5.64 -9.33 2.66
N PHE A 114 -5.25 -10.52 2.17
CA PHE A 114 -5.59 -10.97 0.82
C PHE A 114 -7.09 -11.16 0.62
N ILE A 115 -7.80 -11.71 1.61
CA ILE A 115 -9.28 -11.82 1.56
C ILE A 115 -9.90 -10.42 1.45
N LEU A 116 -9.50 -9.48 2.31
CA LEU A 116 -10.02 -8.11 2.29
C LEU A 116 -9.70 -7.37 0.99
N ALA A 117 -8.50 -7.55 0.44
CA ALA A 117 -8.10 -6.93 -0.82
C ALA A 117 -8.90 -7.49 -2.00
N SER A 118 -9.13 -8.79 -2.04
CA SER A 118 -9.98 -9.43 -3.05
C SER A 118 -11.45 -9.02 -2.93
N ASP A 119 -11.99 -8.99 -1.70
CA ASP A 119 -13.34 -8.51 -1.43
C ASP A 119 -13.50 -7.05 -1.85
N PHE A 120 -12.50 -6.21 -1.57
CA PHE A 120 -12.52 -4.80 -1.94
C PHE A 120 -12.45 -4.62 -3.47
N LEU A 121 -11.62 -5.39 -4.18
CA LEU A 121 -11.60 -5.37 -5.65
C LEU A 121 -12.98 -5.67 -6.24
N HIS A 122 -13.68 -6.65 -5.66
CA HIS A 122 -15.01 -7.06 -6.13
C HIS A 122 -16.11 -6.05 -5.77
N LYS A 123 -16.22 -5.68 -4.49
CA LYS A 123 -17.36 -4.92 -3.95
C LYS A 123 -17.14 -3.42 -3.87
N LYS A 124 -15.88 -2.98 -3.75
CA LYS A 124 -15.46 -1.57 -3.61
C LYS A 124 -16.14 -0.83 -2.45
N GLU A 125 -16.45 -1.56 -1.38
CA GLU A 125 -17.05 -1.01 -0.17
C GLU A 125 -16.00 -0.28 0.67
N LYS A 126 -16.33 0.95 1.08
CA LYS A 126 -15.45 1.79 1.91
C LYS A 126 -15.06 1.13 3.22
N GLU A 127 -15.98 0.41 3.86
CA GLU A 127 -15.70 -0.33 5.09
C GLU A 127 -14.69 -1.47 4.88
N THR A 128 -14.75 -2.16 3.74
CA THR A 128 -13.74 -3.17 3.37
C THR A 128 -12.38 -2.54 3.17
N LEU A 129 -12.31 -1.38 2.50
CA LEU A 129 -11.06 -0.63 2.36
C LEU A 129 -10.47 -0.21 3.70
N VAL A 130 -11.29 0.31 4.62
CA VAL A 130 -10.84 0.69 5.97
C VAL A 130 -10.30 -0.53 6.71
N ASN A 131 -11.02 -1.65 6.71
CA ASN A 131 -10.52 -2.87 7.34
C ASN A 131 -9.22 -3.36 6.66
N LEU A 132 -9.11 -3.26 5.33
CA LEU A 132 -7.89 -3.61 4.60
C LEU A 132 -6.70 -2.77 5.09
N PHE A 133 -6.87 -1.45 5.22
CA PHE A 133 -5.85 -0.58 5.81
C PHE A 133 -5.47 -1.00 7.22
N GLU A 134 -6.45 -1.19 8.10
CA GLU A 134 -6.20 -1.49 9.52
C GLU A 134 -5.46 -2.81 9.71
N TYR A 135 -5.82 -3.85 8.96
CA TYR A 135 -5.09 -5.12 8.96
C TYR A 135 -3.74 -5.00 8.24
N PHE A 136 -3.62 -4.28 7.13
CA PHE A 136 -2.32 -4.13 6.46
C PHE A 136 -1.32 -3.35 7.33
N LEU A 137 -1.75 -2.25 7.95
CA LEU A 137 -0.94 -1.48 8.91
C LEU A 137 -0.61 -2.29 10.18
N GLY A 138 -1.38 -3.35 10.48
CA GLY A 138 -1.06 -4.31 11.54
C GLY A 138 0.32 -4.97 11.39
N PHE A 139 0.87 -5.05 10.17
CA PHE A 139 2.22 -5.56 9.96
C PHE A 139 3.31 -4.71 10.62
N ILE A 140 3.08 -3.40 10.81
CA ILE A 140 4.01 -2.51 11.53
C ILE A 140 4.23 -3.05 12.96
N GLU A 141 3.17 -3.46 13.64
CA GLU A 141 3.27 -4.04 14.98
C GLU A 141 3.83 -5.47 14.97
N ILE A 142 3.48 -6.28 13.97
CA ILE A 142 3.95 -7.67 13.87
C ILE A 142 5.46 -7.73 13.63
N LEU A 143 5.98 -6.80 12.83
CA LEU A 143 7.39 -6.70 12.46
C LEU A 143 8.21 -5.80 13.41
N ASN A 144 7.56 -5.23 14.43
CA ASN A 144 8.16 -4.31 15.41
C ASN A 144 8.82 -3.08 14.76
N TRP A 145 8.17 -2.52 13.75
CA TRP A 145 8.59 -1.27 13.12
C TRP A 145 7.98 -0.07 13.84
N SER A 146 8.65 1.08 13.77
CA SER A 146 8.05 2.36 14.17
C SER A 146 7.32 3.00 12.99
N ILE A 147 6.34 3.85 13.28
CA ILE A 147 5.69 4.66 12.25
C ILE A 147 6.66 5.63 11.56
N ASP A 148 7.70 6.07 12.28
CA ASP A 148 8.75 6.93 11.71
C ASP A 148 9.56 6.19 10.63
N GLN A 149 9.89 4.91 10.85
CA GLN A 149 10.57 4.08 9.84
C GLN A 149 9.71 3.95 8.57
N VAL A 150 8.42 3.66 8.73
CA VAL A 150 7.47 3.54 7.61
C VAL A 150 7.33 4.87 6.88
N THR A 151 7.19 5.96 7.61
CA THR A 151 7.04 7.31 7.03
C THR A 151 8.30 7.72 6.28
N GLN A 152 9.48 7.44 6.83
CA GLN A 152 10.76 7.74 6.17
C GLN A 152 10.93 6.92 4.89
N ALA A 153 10.68 5.60 4.92
CA ALA A 153 10.75 4.75 3.74
C ALA A 153 9.77 5.21 2.64
N TYR A 154 8.55 5.59 3.02
CA TYR A 154 7.58 6.16 2.10
C TYR A 154 8.08 7.47 1.47
N LEU A 155 8.64 8.39 2.26
CA LEU A 155 9.17 9.66 1.75
C LEU A 155 10.37 9.46 0.81
N GLU A 156 11.20 8.46 1.06
CA GLU A 156 12.28 8.07 0.15
C GLU A 156 11.73 7.51 -1.16
N LYS A 157 10.73 6.61 -1.09
CA LYS A 157 10.08 6.08 -2.30
C LYS A 157 9.34 7.15 -3.09
N TYR A 158 8.66 8.07 -2.41
CA TYR A 158 8.04 9.26 -2.98
C TYR A 158 9.07 10.10 -3.76
N LYS A 159 10.25 10.37 -3.19
CA LYS A 159 11.33 11.09 -3.90
C LYS A 159 11.80 10.34 -5.14
N LYS A 160 12.05 9.03 -5.04
CA LYS A 160 12.42 8.18 -6.20
C LYS A 160 11.35 8.26 -7.30
N ASN A 161 10.07 8.21 -6.95
CA ASN A 161 8.97 8.30 -7.90
C ASN A 161 8.85 9.68 -8.55
N LEU A 162 9.10 10.77 -7.80
CA LEU A 162 9.20 12.11 -8.39
C LEU A 162 10.36 12.22 -9.38
N GLU A 163 11.52 11.63 -9.07
CA GLU A 163 12.67 11.59 -9.99
C GLU A 163 12.36 10.77 -11.24
N ARG A 164 11.66 9.64 -11.11
CA ARG A 164 11.20 8.83 -12.26
C ARG A 164 10.31 9.65 -13.19
N ILE A 165 9.37 10.41 -12.64
CA ILE A 165 8.52 11.31 -13.44
C ILE A 165 9.40 12.35 -14.15
N LYS A 166 10.27 13.07 -13.42
CA LYS A 166 11.13 14.12 -14.00
C LYS A 166 12.10 13.63 -15.07
N ASN A 167 12.71 12.45 -14.89
CA ASN A 167 13.71 11.91 -15.82
C ASN A 167 13.08 11.24 -17.06
N GLN A 168 11.76 11.03 -17.05
CA GLN A 168 10.99 10.54 -18.19
C GLN A 168 10.25 11.67 -18.93
N TYR A 169 10.47 12.93 -18.52
CA TYR A 169 10.11 14.16 -19.24
C TYR A 169 11.28 14.69 -20.05
#